data_AF-D8LFX4-F1
#
_entry.id   AF-D8LFX4-F1
#
_cell.length_a   1.000
_cell.length_b   1.000
_cell.length_c   1.000
_cell.angle_alpha   90.00
_cell.angle_beta   90.00
_cell.angle_gamma   90.00
#
_symmetry.space_group_name_H-M   'P 1'
#
loop_
_entity.id
_entity.type
_entity.pdbx_description
1 polymer ?
#
loop_
_entity_poly.entity_id
_entity_poly.type
_entity_poly.pdbx_seq_one_letter_code
_entity_poly.pdbx_strand_id
1 'polypeptide(L)'
;MSPSPFQLRCALLVLAAVTRAAVASYDDIAGYTPVSDVVEHSELDLDMQELEEGADLQTDAGFAAAYTAYSVGGNSEKTDSIRTIQGFSTGAQEKLSGEKWFDVYEAYWGSTDYADQFTSGACNGTEQFDDASVETRAEGCVKGAQYQNVWMYVIHELEDAIEDCDIGNLNANDGGPHAWDEGWGFYAGSLEGTEGTGDGVMLYALAEKRCENFATCTADDDGSDITGTAQVNSDMLELYKEGQVYLLDGDCGAAGDVKDKIIDLMGVPLVQGMLRYFYNADPEAGDGGDKAAAELWAFSAAMLPRINECDEEVATLVRANTDIASADAPMSEGYVFLKEQLESVYSCMGISCSQVGGLVIGESTTYYDGFEPCGDSDSGLSQIALGFIIAAGAVVLAVGLGCFYRSRKNKEKMKAAMESDLGGFGASKSVGTL
;
A
#
# COMPACT_ATOMS: atom_id res chain seq x y z
N MET A 1 1.71 -60.45 44.55
CA MET A 1 2.90 -59.60 44.38
C MET A 1 2.42 -58.30 43.77
N SER A 2 2.30 -57.29 44.61
CA SER A 2 1.88 -55.93 44.24
C SER A 2 2.98 -55.25 43.42
N PRO A 3 2.64 -54.49 42.35
CA PRO A 3 3.63 -53.81 41.54
C PRO A 3 4.29 -52.66 42.34
N SER A 4 5.56 -52.42 42.03
CA SER A 4 6.45 -51.49 42.76
C SER A 4 6.15 -50.01 42.47
N PRO A 5 6.59 -49.08 43.35
CA PRO A 5 6.22 -47.65 43.34
C PRO A 5 6.78 -46.84 42.15
N PHE A 6 7.48 -47.48 41.22
CA PHE A 6 8.16 -46.80 40.10
C PHE A 6 7.33 -46.78 38.80
N GLN A 7 6.24 -47.55 38.73
CA GLN A 7 5.26 -47.48 37.62
C GLN A 7 4.10 -46.52 37.88
N LEU A 8 4.18 -45.72 38.94
CA LEU A 8 3.28 -44.61 39.22
C LEU A 8 3.97 -43.26 38.92
N ARG A 9 4.79 -43.24 37.86
CA ARG A 9 5.20 -42.02 37.16
C ARG A 9 4.35 -41.91 35.89
N CYS A 10 4.01 -40.68 35.49
CA CYS A 10 3.41 -40.27 34.21
C CYS A 10 1.91 -39.90 34.15
N ALA A 11 1.32 -39.32 35.21
CA ALA A 11 0.01 -38.66 35.05
C ALA A 11 -0.17 -37.35 35.84
N LEU A 12 0.93 -36.66 36.19
CA LEU A 12 0.88 -35.35 36.86
C LEU A 12 2.07 -34.51 36.36
N LEU A 13 1.99 -34.09 35.11
CA LEU A 13 2.84 -33.06 34.51
C LEU A 13 1.93 -32.19 33.64
N VAL A 14 1.78 -30.94 34.10
CA VAL A 14 1.36 -29.76 33.33
C VAL A 14 -0.03 -29.85 32.68
N LEU A 15 -1.08 -29.60 33.47
CA LEU A 15 -2.26 -28.91 32.94
C LEU A 15 -2.00 -27.40 33.10
N ALA A 16 -1.14 -26.84 32.25
CA ALA A 16 -1.20 -25.41 32.00
C ALA A 16 -2.51 -25.19 31.27
N ALA A 17 -3.50 -24.63 31.95
CA ALA A 17 -4.70 -24.16 31.30
C ALA A 17 -4.27 -23.01 30.38
N VAL A 18 -3.97 -23.33 29.12
CA VAL A 18 -4.07 -22.34 28.04
C VAL A 18 -5.57 -22.10 27.89
N THR A 19 -6.11 -21.22 28.73
CA THR A 19 -7.30 -20.48 28.34
C THR A 19 -6.85 -19.66 27.14
N ARG A 20 -7.06 -20.19 25.94
CA ARG A 20 -7.15 -19.36 24.74
C ARG A 20 -8.33 -18.45 25.07
N ALA A 21 -8.05 -17.22 25.49
CA ALA A 21 -9.08 -16.20 25.46
C ALA A 21 -9.64 -16.26 24.04
N ALA A 22 -10.95 -16.38 23.90
CA ALA A 22 -11.56 -16.10 22.62
C ALA A 22 -11.22 -14.62 22.38
N VAL A 23 -10.23 -14.37 21.53
CA VAL A 23 -10.03 -13.04 20.96
C VAL A 23 -11.36 -12.74 20.28
N ALA A 24 -11.97 -11.60 20.59
CA ALA A 24 -13.13 -11.17 19.82
C ALA A 24 -12.70 -11.20 18.35
N SER A 25 -13.45 -11.91 17.52
CA SER A 25 -13.24 -11.84 16.08
C SER A 25 -14.02 -10.62 15.63
N TYR A 26 -13.31 -9.60 15.20
CA TYR A 26 -13.91 -8.47 14.50
C TYR A 26 -14.16 -8.88 13.05
N ASP A 27 -15.14 -8.25 12.42
CA ASP A 27 -15.44 -8.50 11.01
C ASP A 27 -14.32 -7.92 10.14
N ASP A 28 -13.99 -8.60 9.04
CA ASP A 28 -12.95 -8.11 8.15
C ASP A 28 -13.41 -6.83 7.45
N ILE A 29 -12.45 -5.94 7.18
CA ILE A 29 -12.61 -4.73 6.37
C ILE A 29 -11.62 -4.87 5.22
N ALA A 30 -12.10 -4.98 3.98
CA ALA A 30 -11.25 -5.16 2.80
C ALA A 30 -10.19 -6.28 2.94
N GLY A 31 -10.56 -7.43 3.50
CA GLY A 31 -9.71 -8.61 3.68
C GLY A 31 -8.70 -8.53 4.85
N TYR A 32 -8.72 -7.44 5.61
CA TYR A 32 -7.96 -7.28 6.85
C TYR A 32 -8.83 -7.63 8.05
N THR A 33 -8.31 -8.44 8.98
CA THR A 33 -8.98 -8.78 10.23
C THR A 33 -8.42 -7.92 11.37
N PRO A 34 -9.18 -6.94 11.88
CA PRO A 34 -8.75 -6.14 13.03
C PRO A 34 -8.61 -7.00 14.30
N VAL A 35 -7.75 -6.56 15.21
CA VAL A 35 -7.65 -7.07 16.58
C VAL A 35 -8.38 -6.20 17.59
N SER A 36 -9.00 -5.13 17.11
CA SER A 36 -9.70 -4.10 17.87
C SER A 36 -11.01 -3.67 17.20
N ASP A 37 -11.87 -2.96 17.92
CA ASP A 37 -13.15 -2.48 17.37
C ASP A 37 -12.97 -1.16 16.64
N VAL A 38 -12.91 -1.21 15.30
CA VAL A 38 -12.71 -0.03 14.44
C VAL A 38 -13.88 0.21 13.48
N VAL A 39 -15.05 -0.37 13.74
CA VAL A 39 -16.22 -0.21 12.87
C VAL A 39 -16.60 1.27 12.71
N GLU A 40 -16.77 1.98 13.82
CA GLU A 40 -17.12 3.42 13.82
C GLU A 40 -16.02 4.29 13.16
N HIS A 41 -14.76 3.83 13.12
CA HIS A 41 -13.67 4.50 12.42
C HIS A 41 -13.81 4.32 10.90
N SER A 42 -14.08 3.09 10.47
CA SER A 42 -14.29 2.77 9.05
C SER A 42 -15.51 3.45 8.44
N GLU A 43 -16.53 3.77 9.24
CA GLU A 43 -17.76 4.46 8.81
C GLU A 43 -17.57 5.96 8.51
N LEU A 44 -16.35 6.51 8.65
CA LEU A 44 -16.02 7.85 8.13
C LEU A 44 -16.23 7.96 6.62
N ASP A 45 -16.11 6.84 5.90
CA ASP A 45 -16.35 6.80 4.47
C ASP A 45 -17.81 7.09 4.07
N LEU A 46 -18.77 6.91 4.97
CA LEU A 46 -20.15 7.32 4.76
C LEU A 46 -20.28 8.84 4.74
N ASP A 47 -19.54 9.55 5.61
CA ASP A 47 -19.45 11.02 5.56
C ASP A 47 -18.74 11.47 4.26
N MET A 48 -17.75 10.70 3.79
CA MET A 48 -17.08 10.96 2.51
C MET A 48 -18.02 10.74 1.31
N GLN A 49 -18.87 9.70 1.34
CA GLN A 49 -19.88 9.44 0.31
C GLN A 49 -20.91 10.58 0.26
N GLU A 50 -21.41 11.03 1.42
CA GLU A 50 -22.33 12.18 1.49
C GLU A 50 -21.67 13.47 0.95
N LEU A 51 -20.37 13.66 1.20
CA LEU A 51 -19.59 14.76 0.66
C LEU A 51 -19.53 14.70 -0.88
N GLU A 52 -19.16 13.54 -1.44
CA GLU A 52 -19.07 13.31 -2.89
C GLU A 52 -20.43 13.54 -3.56
N GLU A 53 -21.50 12.94 -3.04
CA GLU A 53 -22.87 13.10 -3.56
C GLU A 53 -23.32 14.57 -3.55
N GLY A 54 -22.99 15.32 -2.48
CA GLY A 54 -23.31 16.74 -2.37
C GLY A 54 -22.55 17.60 -3.38
N ALA A 55 -21.24 17.38 -3.51
CA ALA A 55 -20.37 18.13 -4.41
C ALA A 55 -20.73 17.88 -5.89
N ASP A 56 -21.07 16.64 -6.25
CA ASP A 56 -21.47 16.23 -7.60
C ASP A 56 -22.74 16.92 -8.10
N LEU A 57 -23.59 17.42 -7.20
CA LEU A 57 -24.75 18.21 -7.60
C LEU A 57 -24.34 19.56 -8.21
N GLN A 58 -23.15 20.09 -7.90
CA GLN A 58 -22.64 21.37 -8.40
C GLN A 58 -23.62 22.54 -8.26
N THR A 59 -24.35 22.56 -7.14
CA THR A 59 -25.27 23.65 -6.76
C THR A 59 -24.91 24.20 -5.39
N ASP A 60 -25.31 25.43 -5.07
CA ASP A 60 -25.10 26.01 -3.75
C ASP A 60 -25.62 25.11 -2.62
N ALA A 61 -26.76 24.46 -2.82
CA ALA A 61 -27.33 23.53 -1.85
C ALA A 61 -26.51 22.23 -1.75
N GLY A 62 -25.99 21.74 -2.87
CA GLY A 62 -25.09 20.58 -2.91
C GLY A 62 -23.77 20.84 -2.18
N PHE A 63 -23.12 21.97 -2.47
CA PHE A 63 -21.91 22.38 -1.75
C PHE A 63 -22.14 22.58 -0.25
N ALA A 64 -23.29 23.13 0.14
CA ALA A 64 -23.65 23.25 1.55
C ALA A 64 -23.84 21.87 2.23
N ALA A 65 -24.42 20.90 1.53
CA ALA A 65 -24.53 19.52 2.01
C ALA A 65 -23.15 18.86 2.12
N ALA A 66 -22.31 18.98 1.08
CA ALA A 66 -20.96 18.44 1.08
C ALA A 66 -20.10 19.01 2.22
N TYR A 67 -20.16 20.32 2.42
CA TYR A 67 -19.46 20.97 3.53
C TYR A 67 -19.99 20.54 4.91
N THR A 68 -21.28 20.22 5.01
CA THR A 68 -21.86 19.68 6.26
C THR A 68 -21.30 18.28 6.56
N ALA A 69 -21.28 17.39 5.56
CA ALA A 69 -20.68 16.06 5.71
C ALA A 69 -19.18 16.16 6.09
N TYR A 70 -18.44 17.09 5.48
CA TYR A 70 -17.03 17.36 5.78
C TYR A 70 -16.79 17.87 7.22
N SER A 71 -17.56 18.88 7.65
CA SER A 71 -17.27 19.66 8.87
C SER A 71 -18.03 19.20 10.12
N VAL A 72 -19.20 18.59 9.94
CA VAL A 72 -20.07 18.12 11.03
C VAL A 72 -20.08 16.59 11.09
N GLY A 73 -20.01 15.92 9.94
CA GLY A 73 -20.17 14.47 9.82
C GLY A 73 -21.52 13.98 10.33
N GLY A 74 -21.63 12.67 10.45
CA GLY A 74 -22.81 12.02 11.02
C GLY A 74 -22.67 10.53 11.27
N ASN A 75 -21.64 9.90 10.69
CA ASN A 75 -21.54 8.45 10.64
C ASN A 75 -20.37 7.91 11.49
N SER A 76 -19.23 8.62 11.55
CA SER A 76 -18.08 8.16 12.33
C SER A 76 -18.19 8.54 13.81
N GLU A 77 -18.85 7.70 14.60
CA GLU A 77 -19.13 7.99 16.02
C GLU A 77 -17.89 7.92 16.92
N LYS A 78 -17.96 8.67 18.01
CA LYS A 78 -17.15 8.54 19.23
C LYS A 78 -18.11 8.43 20.42
N THR A 79 -17.59 8.12 21.61
CA THR A 79 -18.42 7.97 22.82
C THR A 79 -19.35 9.16 23.11
N ASP A 80 -18.92 10.40 22.83
CA ASP A 80 -19.66 11.62 23.16
C ASP A 80 -19.68 12.68 22.04
N SER A 81 -19.19 12.34 20.85
CA SER A 81 -19.01 13.26 19.73
C SER A 81 -18.95 12.51 18.40
N ILE A 82 -18.87 13.25 17.29
CA ILE A 82 -18.67 12.71 15.94
C ILE A 82 -17.24 13.05 15.50
N ARG A 83 -16.54 12.08 14.91
CA ARG A 83 -15.29 12.29 14.19
C ARG A 83 -15.62 12.90 12.84
N THR A 84 -14.93 13.98 12.47
CA THR A 84 -15.17 14.67 11.21
C THR A 84 -13.89 14.70 10.39
N ILE A 85 -14.03 14.70 9.06
CA ILE A 85 -12.89 14.78 8.14
C ILE A 85 -12.17 16.14 8.35
N GLN A 86 -12.90 17.23 8.58
CA GLN A 86 -12.31 18.52 8.95
C GLN A 86 -11.49 18.46 10.26
N GLY A 87 -11.95 17.65 11.21
CA GLY A 87 -11.29 17.47 12.51
C GLY A 87 -9.88 16.90 12.39
N PHE A 88 -9.60 16.13 11.33
CA PHE A 88 -8.26 15.58 11.07
C PHE A 88 -7.22 16.68 10.85
N SER A 89 -7.57 17.69 10.04
CA SER A 89 -6.65 18.80 9.75
C SER A 89 -6.70 19.89 10.82
N THR A 90 -7.88 20.26 11.31
CA THR A 90 -8.01 21.35 12.32
C THR A 90 -7.44 20.98 13.70
N GLY A 91 -7.38 19.67 14.02
CA GLY A 91 -6.71 19.16 15.22
C GLY A 91 -5.23 18.83 15.03
N ALA A 92 -4.69 18.97 13.82
CA ALA A 92 -3.40 18.38 13.48
C ALA A 92 -2.23 19.00 14.25
N GLN A 93 -2.26 20.30 14.52
CA GLN A 93 -1.23 20.94 15.35
C GLN A 93 -1.08 20.28 16.73
N GLU A 94 -2.20 19.92 17.37
CA GLU A 94 -2.15 19.35 18.72
C GLU A 94 -1.70 17.88 18.70
N LYS A 95 -2.09 17.14 17.66
CA LYS A 95 -1.96 15.68 17.61
C LYS A 95 -0.76 15.17 16.82
N LEU A 96 -0.47 15.78 15.67
CA LEU A 96 0.48 15.27 14.68
C LEU A 96 1.85 15.97 14.73
N SER A 97 1.99 17.06 15.51
CA SER A 97 3.25 17.82 15.58
C SER A 97 4.41 16.93 16.04
N GLY A 98 5.49 16.87 15.24
CA GLY A 98 6.65 16.02 15.50
C GLY A 98 6.63 14.70 14.75
N GLU A 99 5.51 14.34 14.12
CA GLU A 99 5.46 13.22 13.17
C GLU A 99 6.13 13.63 11.86
N LYS A 100 6.97 12.74 11.33
CA LYS A 100 7.85 13.04 10.19
C LYS A 100 7.09 13.65 9.01
N TRP A 101 6.03 12.99 8.55
CA TRP A 101 5.34 13.42 7.34
C TRP A 101 4.42 14.62 7.60
N PHE A 102 3.84 14.76 8.78
CA PHE A 102 3.11 15.98 9.12
C PHE A 102 4.02 17.20 9.11
N ASP A 103 5.19 17.13 9.77
CA ASP A 103 6.16 18.23 9.81
C ASP A 103 6.64 18.62 8.40
N VAL A 104 6.83 17.64 7.50
CA VAL A 104 7.19 17.89 6.08
C VAL A 104 6.07 18.63 5.35
N TYR A 105 4.82 18.21 5.53
CA TYR A 105 3.66 18.83 4.87
C TYR A 105 3.36 20.22 5.44
N GLU A 106 3.43 20.40 6.76
CA GLU A 106 3.31 21.70 7.42
C GLU A 106 4.38 22.66 6.88
N ALA A 107 5.64 22.22 6.79
CA ALA A 107 6.73 23.05 6.30
C ALA A 107 6.52 23.48 4.83
N TYR A 108 6.01 22.58 3.98
CA TYR A 108 5.75 22.88 2.57
C TYR A 108 4.59 23.86 2.38
N TRP A 109 3.48 23.65 3.08
CA TRP A 109 2.27 24.48 2.95
C TRP A 109 2.29 25.73 3.81
N GLY A 110 3.11 25.76 4.85
CA GLY A 110 3.21 26.86 5.80
C GLY A 110 2.01 26.96 6.76
N SER A 111 1.22 25.89 6.91
CA SER A 111 0.09 25.83 7.85
C SER A 111 -0.10 24.44 8.43
N THR A 112 -0.48 24.37 9.69
CA THR A 112 -0.80 23.11 10.39
C THR A 112 -2.13 22.51 9.96
N ASP A 113 -3.05 23.34 9.45
CA ASP A 113 -4.37 22.94 8.98
C ASP A 113 -4.50 23.04 7.45
N TYR A 114 -3.39 22.88 6.73
CA TYR A 114 -3.31 23.07 5.27
C TYR A 114 -4.38 22.29 4.49
N ALA A 115 -4.70 21.07 4.95
CA ALA A 115 -5.67 20.21 4.28
C ALA A 115 -7.11 20.71 4.47
N ASP A 116 -7.43 21.36 5.59
CA ASP A 116 -8.71 22.04 5.81
C ASP A 116 -8.79 23.32 5.00
N GLN A 117 -7.75 24.15 4.97
CA GLN A 117 -7.74 25.37 4.16
C GLN A 117 -8.04 25.07 2.69
N PHE A 118 -7.41 24.02 2.14
CA PHE A 118 -7.69 23.55 0.78
C PHE A 118 -9.14 23.10 0.61
N THR A 119 -9.61 22.16 1.44
CA THR A 119 -10.93 21.54 1.27
C THR A 119 -12.06 22.52 1.57
N SER A 120 -11.99 23.24 2.69
CA SER A 120 -12.94 24.30 3.04
C SER A 120 -12.96 25.40 2.00
N GLY A 121 -11.79 25.79 1.46
CA GLY A 121 -11.67 26.73 0.35
C GLY A 121 -12.46 26.26 -0.87
N ALA A 122 -12.25 25.03 -1.31
CA ALA A 122 -12.94 24.46 -2.47
C ALA A 122 -14.46 24.33 -2.25
N CYS A 123 -14.88 23.73 -1.14
CA CYS A 123 -16.29 23.52 -0.84
C CYS A 123 -17.06 24.84 -0.73
N ASN A 124 -16.47 25.87 -0.09
CA ASN A 124 -17.11 27.17 0.10
C ASN A 124 -16.89 28.15 -1.06
N GLY A 125 -15.97 27.86 -1.99
CA GLY A 125 -15.62 28.77 -3.09
C GLY A 125 -14.89 30.01 -2.60
N THR A 126 -13.86 29.80 -1.77
CA THR A 126 -13.06 30.87 -1.16
C THR A 126 -11.57 30.63 -1.38
N GLU A 127 -10.75 31.63 -1.04
CA GLU A 127 -9.30 31.58 -1.16
C GLU A 127 -8.83 31.32 -2.60
N GLN A 128 -8.04 30.27 -2.83
CA GLN A 128 -7.58 29.89 -4.17
C GLN A 128 -8.74 29.48 -5.10
N PHE A 129 -9.89 29.11 -4.53
CA PHE A 129 -11.09 28.71 -5.24
C PHE A 129 -12.11 29.85 -5.36
N ASP A 130 -11.73 31.08 -4.98
CA ASP A 130 -12.52 32.28 -5.28
C ASP A 130 -12.60 32.45 -6.81
N ASP A 131 -13.78 32.73 -7.33
CA ASP A 131 -14.10 32.77 -8.77
C ASP A 131 -13.85 31.46 -9.57
N ALA A 132 -13.48 30.35 -8.92
CA ALA A 132 -13.32 29.05 -9.59
C ALA A 132 -14.67 28.50 -10.12
N SER A 133 -14.61 27.74 -11.21
CA SER A 133 -15.80 27.07 -11.76
C SER A 133 -16.40 26.07 -10.77
N VAL A 134 -17.69 25.78 -10.92
CA VAL A 134 -18.38 24.83 -10.03
C VAL A 134 -17.78 23.43 -10.15
N GLU A 135 -17.29 23.05 -11.32
CA GLU A 135 -16.54 21.83 -11.56
C GLU A 135 -15.23 21.84 -10.77
N THR A 136 -14.45 22.92 -10.86
CA THR A 136 -13.18 23.05 -10.12
C THR A 136 -13.39 22.93 -8.61
N ARG A 137 -14.43 23.59 -8.10
CA ARG A 137 -14.79 23.53 -6.69
C ARG A 137 -15.23 22.14 -6.25
N ALA A 138 -16.04 21.44 -7.06
CA ALA A 138 -16.50 20.09 -6.75
C ALA A 138 -15.30 19.13 -6.63
N GLU A 139 -14.39 19.14 -7.60
CA GLU A 139 -13.21 18.29 -7.59
C GLU A 139 -12.28 18.60 -6.41
N GLY A 140 -12.03 19.89 -6.14
CA GLY A 140 -11.22 20.31 -5.00
C GLY A 140 -11.83 19.92 -3.66
N CYS A 141 -13.15 20.03 -3.50
CA CYS A 141 -13.87 19.71 -2.27
C CYS A 141 -13.77 18.21 -1.95
N VAL A 142 -14.06 17.34 -2.91
CA VAL A 142 -14.02 15.88 -2.72
C VAL A 142 -12.58 15.39 -2.53
N LYS A 143 -11.68 15.78 -3.43
CA LYS A 143 -10.32 15.23 -3.46
C LYS A 143 -9.41 15.83 -2.39
N GLY A 144 -9.67 17.06 -1.94
CA GLY A 144 -9.00 17.63 -0.77
C GLY A 144 -9.32 16.84 0.51
N ALA A 145 -10.58 16.44 0.68
CA ALA A 145 -10.99 15.59 1.79
C ALA A 145 -10.30 14.21 1.73
N GLN A 146 -10.33 13.53 0.58
CA GLN A 146 -9.75 12.18 0.43
C GLN A 146 -8.21 12.19 0.47
N TYR A 147 -7.57 13.04 -0.34
CA TYR A 147 -6.15 12.89 -0.66
C TYR A 147 -5.23 13.74 0.22
N GLN A 148 -5.79 14.67 1.02
CA GLN A 148 -5.00 15.45 1.97
C GLN A 148 -5.44 15.21 3.42
N ASN A 149 -6.74 15.28 3.72
CA ASN A 149 -7.22 15.14 5.10
C ASN A 149 -7.14 13.67 5.56
N VAL A 150 -7.82 12.76 4.86
CA VAL A 150 -7.79 11.32 5.17
C VAL A 150 -6.38 10.75 5.00
N TRP A 151 -5.70 11.08 3.89
CA TRP A 151 -4.30 10.69 3.65
C TRP A 151 -3.38 10.93 4.86
N MET A 152 -3.35 12.17 5.36
CA MET A 152 -2.45 12.50 6.46
C MET A 152 -2.88 11.83 7.76
N TYR A 153 -4.19 11.66 7.97
CA TYR A 153 -4.69 11.03 9.19
C TYR A 153 -4.46 9.51 9.21
N VAL A 154 -4.48 8.82 8.06
CA VAL A 154 -4.01 7.42 7.98
C VAL A 154 -2.55 7.31 8.37
N ILE A 155 -1.70 8.25 7.95
CA ILE A 155 -0.28 8.29 8.36
C ILE A 155 -0.18 8.49 9.89
N HIS A 156 -0.95 9.42 10.44
CA HIS A 156 -1.01 9.68 11.88
C HIS A 156 -1.32 8.43 12.69
N GLU A 157 -2.37 7.68 12.34
CA GLU A 157 -2.74 6.46 13.07
C GLU A 157 -1.62 5.41 13.04
N LEU A 158 -0.88 5.32 11.93
CA LEU A 158 0.28 4.42 11.88
C LEU A 158 1.48 4.94 12.68
N GLU A 159 1.70 6.25 12.76
CA GLU A 159 2.73 6.86 13.63
C GLU A 159 2.38 6.68 15.12
N ASP A 160 1.14 6.96 15.49
CA ASP A 160 0.61 6.78 16.85
C ASP A 160 0.72 5.32 17.30
N ALA A 161 0.45 4.37 16.39
CA ALA A 161 0.65 2.95 16.66
C ALA A 161 2.09 2.60 17.07
N ILE A 162 3.09 3.25 16.46
CA ILE A 162 4.50 3.05 16.80
C ILE A 162 4.85 3.76 18.12
N GLU A 163 4.37 4.98 18.34
CA GLU A 163 4.59 5.70 19.60
C GLU A 163 4.03 4.92 20.80
N ASP A 164 2.79 4.45 20.69
CA ASP A 164 2.15 3.62 21.70
C ASP A 164 2.94 2.34 21.95
N CYS A 165 3.45 1.71 20.90
CA CYS A 165 4.32 0.55 21.03
C CYS A 165 5.59 0.88 21.83
N ASP A 166 6.28 1.97 21.50
CA ASP A 166 7.55 2.38 22.12
C ASP A 166 7.41 2.68 23.63
N ILE A 167 6.26 3.22 24.04
CA ILE A 167 5.96 3.44 25.47
C ILE A 167 5.39 2.20 26.17
N GLY A 168 5.19 1.10 25.43
CA GLY A 168 4.70 -0.18 25.94
C GLY A 168 3.18 -0.26 26.09
N ASN A 169 2.43 0.63 25.46
CA ASN A 169 0.98 0.59 25.36
C ASN A 169 0.54 -0.37 24.25
N LEU A 170 0.58 -1.67 24.52
CA LEU A 170 0.24 -2.73 23.54
C LEU A 170 -1.18 -3.27 23.71
N ASN A 171 -2.10 -2.47 24.26
CA ASN A 171 -3.48 -2.90 24.41
C ASN A 171 -4.12 -2.99 23.03
N ALA A 172 -4.78 -4.11 22.75
CA ALA A 172 -5.51 -4.28 21.51
C ALA A 172 -6.68 -3.29 21.38
N ASN A 173 -7.24 -2.76 22.46
CA ASN A 173 -8.45 -1.91 22.38
C ASN A 173 -8.19 -0.40 22.46
N ASP A 174 -6.99 0.03 22.86
CA ASP A 174 -6.67 1.46 23.10
C ASP A 174 -5.15 1.75 23.07
N GLY A 175 -4.37 0.87 22.45
CA GLY A 175 -2.93 1.04 22.29
C GLY A 175 -2.49 0.81 20.85
N GLY A 176 -1.21 0.50 20.64
CA GLY A 176 -0.61 0.47 19.30
C GLY A 176 -1.36 -0.37 18.25
N PRO A 177 -1.80 -1.60 18.56
CA PRO A 177 -2.61 -2.39 17.62
C PRO A 177 -3.96 -1.78 17.27
N HIS A 178 -4.58 -0.98 18.15
CA HIS A 178 -5.84 -0.29 17.87
C HIS A 178 -5.63 0.81 16.85
N ALA A 179 -4.68 1.72 17.07
CA ALA A 179 -4.33 2.77 16.12
C ALA A 179 -3.94 2.20 14.74
N TRP A 180 -3.20 1.07 14.74
CA TRP A 180 -2.88 0.37 13.49
C TRP A 180 -4.12 -0.13 12.73
N ASP A 181 -5.10 -0.70 13.43
CA ASP A 181 -6.38 -1.10 12.84
C ASP A 181 -7.21 0.12 12.39
N GLU A 182 -7.16 1.24 13.12
CA GLU A 182 -7.82 2.51 12.73
C GLU A 182 -7.27 3.03 11.40
N GLY A 183 -5.94 2.99 11.23
CA GLY A 183 -5.27 3.35 9.98
C GLY A 183 -5.81 2.57 8.77
N TRP A 184 -6.01 1.26 8.90
CA TRP A 184 -6.65 0.46 7.84
C TRP A 184 -8.13 0.82 7.66
N GLY A 185 -8.86 1.02 8.76
CA GLY A 185 -10.27 1.43 8.73
C GLY A 185 -10.50 2.72 7.95
N PHE A 186 -9.67 3.75 8.17
CA PHE A 186 -9.73 5.01 7.42
C PHE A 186 -9.22 4.87 5.99
N TYR A 187 -8.24 4.00 5.74
CA TYR A 187 -7.72 3.75 4.39
C TYR A 187 -8.75 3.08 3.47
N ALA A 188 -9.40 2.03 3.98
CA ALA A 188 -10.33 1.19 3.24
C ALA A 188 -11.77 1.74 3.27
N GLY A 189 -12.29 2.04 4.45
CA GLY A 189 -13.70 2.38 4.65
C GLY A 189 -14.62 1.16 4.77
N SER A 190 -15.76 1.36 5.42
CA SER A 190 -16.79 0.34 5.64
C SER A 190 -17.50 -0.13 4.36
N LEU A 191 -17.62 0.74 3.35
CA LEU A 191 -18.31 0.50 2.08
C LEU A 191 -17.62 -0.53 1.19
N GLU A 192 -16.33 -0.78 1.40
CA GLU A 192 -15.57 -1.86 0.75
C GLU A 192 -16.05 -3.26 1.16
N GLY A 193 -16.70 -3.35 2.32
CA GLY A 193 -17.16 -4.60 2.91
C GLY A 193 -16.02 -5.55 3.27
N THR A 194 -16.38 -6.81 3.53
CA THR A 194 -15.46 -7.83 4.06
C THR A 194 -14.31 -8.17 3.12
N GLU A 195 -14.57 -8.23 1.81
CA GLU A 195 -13.60 -8.75 0.82
C GLU A 195 -12.94 -7.64 -0.01
N GLY A 196 -13.29 -6.37 0.20
CA GLY A 196 -12.70 -5.25 -0.56
C GLY A 196 -13.19 -5.19 -1.99
N THR A 197 -14.45 -5.57 -2.21
CA THR A 197 -15.11 -5.61 -3.53
C THR A 197 -16.35 -4.72 -3.55
N GLY A 198 -16.44 -3.78 -2.60
CA GLY A 198 -17.58 -2.90 -2.44
C GLY A 198 -17.47 -1.65 -3.30
N ASP A 199 -18.44 -0.75 -3.15
CA ASP A 199 -18.47 0.55 -3.84
C ASP A 199 -17.86 1.62 -2.92
N GLY A 200 -16.60 1.43 -2.51
CA GLY A 200 -15.92 2.34 -1.59
C GLY A 200 -15.57 3.70 -2.20
N VAL A 201 -15.27 4.65 -1.31
CA VAL A 201 -14.98 6.06 -1.66
C VAL A 201 -13.69 6.59 -1.00
N MET A 202 -12.86 5.70 -0.47
CA MET A 202 -11.62 6.07 0.22
C MET A 202 -10.38 5.75 -0.63
N LEU A 203 -9.20 5.77 -0.03
CA LEU A 203 -7.92 5.59 -0.72
C LEU A 203 -7.77 4.17 -1.29
N TYR A 204 -8.38 3.15 -0.68
CA TYR A 204 -8.47 1.80 -1.24
C TYR A 204 -9.22 1.81 -2.59
N ALA A 205 -10.41 2.40 -2.64
CA ALA A 205 -11.19 2.54 -3.86
C ALA A 205 -10.46 3.36 -4.94
N LEU A 206 -9.67 4.35 -4.55
CA LEU A 206 -8.80 5.08 -5.47
C LEU A 206 -7.78 4.12 -6.11
N ALA A 207 -7.13 3.25 -5.33
CA ALA A 207 -6.16 2.30 -5.86
C ALA A 207 -6.79 1.32 -6.85
N GLU A 208 -7.97 0.77 -6.55
CA GLU A 208 -8.72 -0.07 -7.49
C GLU A 208 -9.02 0.68 -8.80
N LYS A 209 -9.53 1.92 -8.72
CA LYS A 209 -9.81 2.75 -9.91
C LYS A 209 -8.54 3.06 -10.73
N ARG A 210 -7.38 3.23 -10.09
CA ARG A 210 -6.14 3.59 -10.78
C ARG A 210 -5.43 2.37 -11.34
N CYS A 211 -5.54 1.20 -10.72
CA CYS A 211 -4.89 0.01 -11.25
C CYS A 211 -5.37 -0.30 -12.68
N GLU A 212 -6.67 -0.12 -12.95
CA GLU A 212 -7.27 -0.35 -14.26
C GLU A 212 -6.68 0.59 -15.32
N ASN A 213 -6.34 1.82 -14.90
CA ASN A 213 -5.79 2.84 -15.78
C ASN A 213 -4.30 2.66 -16.03
N PHE A 214 -3.59 1.94 -15.16
CA PHE A 214 -2.13 1.87 -15.17
C PHE A 214 -1.57 0.47 -15.46
N ALA A 215 -2.44 -0.50 -15.74
CA ALA A 215 -2.09 -1.90 -15.90
C ALA A 215 -1.36 -2.46 -14.67
N THR A 216 -1.93 -2.24 -13.47
CA THR A 216 -1.39 -2.70 -12.19
C THR A 216 -2.40 -3.48 -11.33
N CYS A 217 -3.49 -3.97 -11.93
CA CYS A 217 -4.46 -4.87 -11.27
C CYS A 217 -4.01 -6.34 -11.37
N THR A 218 -2.84 -6.68 -10.82
CA THR A 218 -2.25 -8.01 -11.01
C THR A 218 -2.47 -8.96 -9.83
N ALA A 219 -3.19 -8.53 -8.79
CA ALA A 219 -3.41 -9.29 -7.57
C ALA A 219 -4.64 -10.21 -7.67
N ASP A 220 -4.79 -10.89 -8.81
CA ASP A 220 -5.84 -11.88 -9.04
C ASP A 220 -5.36 -13.06 -9.91
N ASP A 221 -6.28 -13.97 -10.21
CA ASP A 221 -6.00 -15.18 -11.00
C ASP A 221 -6.48 -15.08 -12.47
N ASP A 222 -6.97 -13.91 -12.92
CA ASP A 222 -7.59 -13.78 -14.25
C ASP A 222 -6.55 -13.56 -15.38
N GLY A 223 -5.33 -13.15 -15.00
CA GLY A 223 -4.18 -12.93 -15.89
C GLY A 223 -4.24 -11.63 -16.70
N SER A 224 -5.15 -10.73 -16.32
CA SER A 224 -5.27 -9.35 -16.77
C SER A 224 -4.46 -8.45 -15.84
N ASP A 225 -3.90 -7.39 -16.39
CA ASP A 225 -3.25 -6.36 -15.57
C ASP A 225 -4.19 -5.14 -15.38
N ILE A 226 -5.40 -5.17 -15.93
CA ILE A 226 -6.32 -4.01 -16.02
C ILE A 226 -7.71 -4.29 -15.43
N THR A 227 -7.92 -5.47 -14.85
CA THR A 227 -9.16 -5.86 -14.17
C THR A 227 -8.80 -6.57 -12.88
N GLY A 228 -9.72 -6.56 -11.92
CA GLY A 228 -9.50 -7.20 -10.61
C GLY A 228 -8.84 -6.27 -9.60
N THR A 229 -8.09 -6.87 -8.67
CA THR A 229 -7.59 -6.16 -7.48
C THR A 229 -6.28 -5.42 -7.76
N ALA A 230 -6.17 -4.20 -7.26
CA ALA A 230 -4.95 -3.42 -7.35
C ALA A 230 -3.80 -4.12 -6.62
N GLN A 231 -2.66 -4.27 -7.28
CA GLN A 231 -1.48 -4.92 -6.67
C GLN A 231 -1.04 -4.20 -5.39
N VAL A 232 -1.12 -2.87 -5.38
CA VAL A 232 -0.76 -2.06 -4.20
C VAL A 232 -1.68 -2.30 -3.01
N ASN A 233 -2.98 -2.55 -3.21
CA ASN A 233 -3.90 -2.90 -2.13
C ASN A 233 -3.54 -4.26 -1.53
N SER A 234 -3.20 -5.23 -2.38
CA SER A 234 -2.74 -6.55 -1.94
C SER A 234 -1.43 -6.47 -1.16
N ASP A 235 -0.45 -5.73 -1.68
CA ASP A 235 0.85 -5.54 -1.02
C ASP A 235 0.70 -4.83 0.33
N MET A 236 -0.13 -3.79 0.41
CA MET A 236 -0.42 -3.11 1.67
C MET A 236 -1.17 -4.01 2.65
N LEU A 237 -2.13 -4.82 2.20
CA LEU A 237 -2.84 -5.75 3.07
C LEU A 237 -1.88 -6.76 3.73
N GLU A 238 -0.88 -7.26 3.00
CA GLU A 238 0.17 -8.11 3.56
C GLU A 238 1.01 -7.37 4.60
N LEU A 239 1.41 -6.13 4.32
CA LEU A 239 2.16 -5.30 5.25
C LEU A 239 1.35 -4.96 6.51
N TYR A 240 0.07 -4.62 6.39
CA TYR A 240 -0.79 -4.36 7.55
C TYR A 240 -0.92 -5.61 8.45
N LYS A 241 -1.01 -6.80 7.86
CA LYS A 241 -0.98 -8.07 8.61
C LYS A 241 0.36 -8.31 9.29
N GLU A 242 1.47 -7.99 8.63
CA GLU A 242 2.82 -8.13 9.20
C GLU A 242 3.04 -7.15 10.36
N GLY A 243 2.69 -5.87 10.19
CA GLY A 243 2.82 -4.83 11.21
C GLY A 243 1.97 -5.10 12.45
N GLN A 244 0.72 -5.57 12.26
CA GLN A 244 -0.14 -5.99 13.38
C GLN A 244 0.52 -7.09 14.23
N VAL A 245 1.18 -8.07 13.59
CA VAL A 245 1.92 -9.12 14.31
C VAL A 245 3.09 -8.53 15.09
N TYR A 246 3.88 -7.62 14.48
CA TYR A 246 4.98 -6.97 15.18
C TYR A 246 4.52 -6.14 16.38
N LEU A 247 3.43 -5.39 16.25
CA LEU A 247 2.86 -4.61 17.35
C LEU A 247 2.37 -5.51 18.50
N LEU A 248 1.70 -6.62 18.19
CA LEU A 248 1.27 -7.60 19.20
C LEU A 248 2.45 -8.26 19.93
N ASP A 249 3.59 -8.43 19.24
CA ASP A 249 4.83 -8.96 19.81
C ASP A 249 5.70 -7.89 20.49
N GLY A 250 5.33 -6.60 20.37
CA GLY A 250 6.07 -5.45 20.90
C GLY A 250 7.37 -5.14 20.15
N ASP A 251 7.49 -5.56 18.88
CA ASP A 251 8.62 -5.23 18.01
C ASP A 251 8.36 -3.92 17.25
N CYS A 252 8.42 -2.81 17.99
CA CYS A 252 8.08 -1.48 17.48
C CYS A 252 8.99 -1.04 16.33
N GLY A 253 10.26 -1.48 16.33
CA GLY A 253 11.20 -1.20 15.24
C GLY A 253 10.79 -1.87 13.93
N ALA A 254 10.42 -3.15 13.98
CA ALA A 254 9.94 -3.86 12.79
C ALA A 254 8.58 -3.33 12.32
N ALA A 255 7.68 -2.97 13.24
CA ALA A 255 6.42 -2.29 12.89
C ALA A 255 6.68 -0.93 12.21
N GLY A 256 7.65 -0.16 12.70
CA GLY A 256 8.07 1.11 12.08
C GLY A 256 8.61 0.93 10.66
N ASP A 257 9.44 -0.09 10.42
CA ASP A 257 9.94 -0.43 9.07
C ASP A 257 8.80 -0.83 8.11
N VAL A 258 7.74 -1.45 8.62
CA VAL A 258 6.54 -1.81 7.84
C VAL A 258 5.68 -0.58 7.55
N LYS A 259 5.46 0.30 8.53
CA LYS A 259 4.76 1.59 8.36
C LYS A 259 5.36 2.37 7.20
N ASP A 260 6.69 2.54 7.17
CA ASP A 260 7.34 3.35 6.13
C ASP A 260 7.02 2.81 4.71
N LYS A 261 7.01 1.49 4.53
CA LYS A 261 6.62 0.86 3.24
C LYS A 261 5.14 1.07 2.91
N ILE A 262 4.26 1.01 3.91
CA ILE A 262 2.83 1.28 3.71
C ILE A 262 2.64 2.71 3.20
N ILE A 263 3.30 3.70 3.83
CA ILE A 263 3.19 5.11 3.41
C ILE A 263 3.70 5.30 1.97
N ASP A 264 4.78 4.62 1.59
CA ASP A 264 5.29 4.65 0.21
C ASP A 264 4.27 4.06 -0.78
N LEU A 265 3.75 2.86 -0.51
CA LEU A 265 2.76 2.21 -1.38
C LEU A 265 1.44 2.96 -1.47
N MET A 266 0.98 3.56 -0.37
CA MET A 266 -0.24 4.37 -0.34
C MET A 266 -0.15 5.53 -1.34
N GLY A 267 1.06 6.05 -1.60
CA GLY A 267 1.30 7.16 -2.51
C GLY A 267 1.20 6.79 -4.00
N VAL A 268 1.34 5.51 -4.34
CA VAL A 268 1.27 5.03 -5.74
C VAL A 268 -0.03 5.45 -6.45
N PRO A 269 -1.23 5.21 -5.91
CA PRO A 269 -2.47 5.63 -6.56
C PRO A 269 -2.63 7.15 -6.70
N LEU A 270 -2.01 7.95 -5.82
CA LEU A 270 -1.97 9.41 -5.97
C LEU A 270 -1.05 9.83 -7.12
N VAL A 271 0.12 9.21 -7.25
CA VAL A 271 1.05 9.42 -8.38
C VAL A 271 0.41 8.99 -9.70
N GLN A 272 -0.27 7.83 -9.73
CA GLN A 272 -1.06 7.39 -10.87
C GLN A 272 -2.16 8.41 -11.22
N GLY A 273 -2.83 8.98 -10.22
CA GLY A 273 -3.77 10.09 -10.38
C GLY A 273 -3.12 11.30 -11.05
N MET A 274 -1.99 11.78 -10.54
CA MET A 274 -1.24 12.88 -11.16
C MET A 274 -0.91 12.61 -12.63
N LEU A 275 -0.33 11.44 -12.92
CA LEU A 275 0.05 11.03 -14.27
C LEU A 275 -1.15 10.99 -15.24
N ARG A 276 -2.29 10.46 -14.79
CA ARG A 276 -3.51 10.44 -15.60
C ARG A 276 -3.93 11.87 -15.96
N TYR A 277 -3.86 12.80 -15.02
CA TYR A 277 -4.27 14.17 -15.24
C TYR A 277 -3.19 15.04 -15.87
N PHE A 278 -1.91 14.65 -15.85
CA PHE A 278 -0.92 15.20 -16.77
C PHE A 278 -1.39 15.03 -18.21
N TYR A 279 -1.91 13.86 -18.59
CA TYR A 279 -2.47 13.67 -19.93
C TYR A 279 -3.80 14.44 -20.12
N ASN A 280 -4.78 14.23 -19.24
CA ASN A 280 -6.13 14.75 -19.47
C ASN A 280 -6.20 16.28 -19.42
N ALA A 281 -5.44 16.92 -18.53
CA ALA A 281 -5.44 18.37 -18.38
C ALA A 281 -4.50 19.08 -19.38
N ASP A 282 -3.67 18.36 -20.14
CA ASP A 282 -2.82 18.94 -21.17
C ASP A 282 -3.68 19.39 -22.37
N PRO A 283 -3.75 20.70 -22.69
CA PRO A 283 -4.59 21.20 -23.77
C PRO A 283 -4.18 20.72 -25.17
N GLU A 284 -2.94 20.24 -25.35
CA GLU A 284 -2.42 19.73 -26.61
C GLU A 284 -2.64 18.22 -26.79
N ALA A 285 -3.08 17.51 -25.73
CA ALA A 285 -3.27 16.06 -25.74
C ALA A 285 -4.66 15.59 -25.23
N GLY A 286 -5.09 16.11 -24.08
CA GLY A 286 -6.33 15.77 -23.40
C GLY A 286 -7.49 16.72 -23.72
N ASP A 287 -8.43 16.85 -22.79
CA ASP A 287 -9.55 17.78 -22.93
C ASP A 287 -9.21 19.21 -22.46
N GLY A 288 -8.17 19.36 -21.64
CA GLY A 288 -7.69 20.65 -21.11
C GLY A 288 -8.75 21.41 -20.32
N GLY A 289 -9.80 20.74 -19.85
CA GLY A 289 -10.94 21.39 -19.20
C GLY A 289 -10.70 21.70 -17.72
N ASP A 290 -11.44 22.67 -17.19
CA ASP A 290 -11.40 23.06 -15.77
C ASP A 290 -11.48 21.86 -14.82
N LYS A 291 -12.36 20.89 -15.11
CA LYS A 291 -12.47 19.66 -14.32
C LYS A 291 -11.15 18.88 -14.28
N ALA A 292 -10.54 18.62 -15.44
CA ALA A 292 -9.28 17.88 -15.50
C ALA A 292 -8.13 18.65 -14.83
N ALA A 293 -8.08 19.97 -14.97
CA ALA A 293 -7.11 20.82 -14.29
C ALA A 293 -7.30 20.83 -12.77
N ALA A 294 -8.54 20.80 -12.28
CA ALA A 294 -8.85 20.73 -10.87
C ALA A 294 -8.49 19.37 -10.25
N GLU A 295 -8.78 18.28 -10.95
CA GLU A 295 -8.35 16.94 -10.52
C GLU A 295 -6.82 16.84 -10.51
N LEU A 296 -6.15 17.39 -11.53
CA LEU A 296 -4.68 17.49 -11.57
C LEU A 296 -4.15 18.21 -10.34
N TRP A 297 -4.71 19.38 -10.02
CA TRP A 297 -4.28 20.17 -8.87
C TRP A 297 -4.48 19.41 -7.57
N ALA A 298 -5.62 18.77 -7.36
CA ALA A 298 -5.89 18.05 -6.12
C ALA A 298 -4.92 16.87 -5.89
N PHE A 299 -4.61 16.09 -6.93
CA PHE A 299 -3.59 15.04 -6.84
C PHE A 299 -2.19 15.62 -6.59
N SER A 300 -1.85 16.71 -7.28
CA SER A 300 -0.54 17.35 -7.14
C SER A 300 -0.36 17.95 -5.75
N ALA A 301 -1.38 18.64 -5.20
CA ALA A 301 -1.35 19.20 -3.86
C ALA A 301 -1.11 18.11 -2.79
N ALA A 302 -1.71 16.92 -2.95
CA ALA A 302 -1.47 15.81 -2.03
C ALA A 302 -0.02 15.30 -2.05
N MET A 303 0.66 15.33 -3.20
CA MET A 303 1.98 14.74 -3.38
C MET A 303 3.15 15.72 -3.40
N LEU A 304 2.89 17.02 -3.61
CA LEU A 304 3.91 18.06 -3.72
C LEU A 304 4.88 18.09 -2.52
N PRO A 305 4.46 17.95 -1.25
CA PRO A 305 5.39 17.88 -0.13
C PRO A 305 6.36 16.69 -0.22
N ARG A 306 5.89 15.51 -0.65
CA ARG A 306 6.74 14.33 -0.86
C ARG A 306 7.70 14.52 -2.04
N ILE A 307 7.22 15.13 -3.13
CA ILE A 307 8.08 15.48 -4.27
C ILE A 307 9.16 16.45 -3.80
N ASN A 308 8.80 17.47 -3.01
CA ASN A 308 9.72 18.49 -2.53
C ASN A 308 10.79 17.94 -1.59
N GLU A 309 10.42 17.01 -0.72
CA GLU A 309 11.38 16.30 0.15
C GLU A 309 12.42 15.52 -0.65
N CYS A 310 12.05 15.05 -1.85
CA CYS A 310 12.94 14.34 -2.76
C CYS A 310 13.74 15.28 -3.68
N ASP A 311 13.09 16.25 -4.28
CA ASP A 311 13.67 17.24 -5.19
C ASP A 311 12.79 18.51 -5.27
N GLU A 312 13.29 19.60 -4.69
CA GLU A 312 12.62 20.91 -4.66
C GLU A 312 12.44 21.52 -6.07
N GLU A 313 13.36 21.26 -7.01
CA GLU A 313 13.26 21.77 -8.38
C GLU A 313 12.12 21.06 -9.14
N VAL A 314 11.99 19.74 -8.95
CA VAL A 314 10.87 18.96 -9.51
C VAL A 314 9.54 19.41 -8.89
N ALA A 315 9.47 19.61 -7.57
CA ALA A 315 8.25 20.09 -6.92
C ALA A 315 7.83 21.48 -7.42
N THR A 316 8.80 22.39 -7.59
CA THR A 316 8.56 23.73 -8.14
C THR A 316 7.99 23.65 -9.55
N LEU A 317 8.59 22.80 -10.40
CA LEU A 317 8.16 22.60 -11.78
C LEU A 317 6.75 22.00 -11.86
N VAL A 318 6.48 20.95 -11.08
CA VAL A 318 5.15 20.32 -11.01
C VAL A 318 4.14 21.36 -10.57
N ARG A 319 4.38 22.06 -9.46
CA ARG A 319 3.46 23.09 -8.96
C ARG A 319 3.16 24.17 -10.00
N ALA A 320 4.18 24.69 -10.68
CA ALA A 320 3.99 25.71 -11.71
C ALA A 320 3.04 25.25 -12.83
N ASN A 321 3.04 23.96 -13.17
CA ASN A 321 2.19 23.40 -14.22
C ASN A 321 0.81 22.91 -13.75
N THR A 322 0.61 22.70 -12.44
CA THR A 322 -0.58 22.02 -11.90
C THR A 322 -1.45 22.90 -11.02
N ASP A 323 -0.86 23.91 -10.36
CA ASP A 323 -1.57 24.82 -9.46
C ASP A 323 -2.58 25.68 -10.25
N ILE A 324 -3.87 25.60 -9.90
CA ILE A 324 -4.94 26.33 -10.61
C ILE A 324 -4.78 27.86 -10.57
N ALA A 325 -3.98 28.39 -9.65
CA ALA A 325 -3.65 29.83 -9.57
C ALA A 325 -2.38 30.19 -10.35
N SER A 326 -1.67 29.21 -10.91
CA SER A 326 -0.47 29.44 -11.71
C SER A 326 -0.82 29.96 -13.11
N ALA A 327 0.00 30.87 -13.62
CA ALA A 327 -0.10 31.37 -14.99
C ALA A 327 0.36 30.33 -16.04
N ASP A 328 1.12 29.32 -15.59
CA ASP A 328 1.70 28.26 -16.43
C ASP A 328 0.84 26.97 -16.39
N ALA A 329 -0.30 26.99 -15.69
CA ALA A 329 -1.23 25.88 -15.59
C ALA A 329 -2.44 26.02 -16.55
N PRO A 330 -3.04 24.89 -16.96
CA PRO A 330 -2.54 23.53 -16.81
C PRO A 330 -1.48 23.19 -17.87
N MET A 331 -0.43 22.48 -17.46
CA MET A 331 0.46 21.69 -18.33
C MET A 331 1.21 22.47 -19.44
N SER A 332 1.67 23.69 -19.19
CA SER A 332 2.41 24.49 -20.20
C SER A 332 3.71 23.84 -20.72
N GLU A 333 4.38 23.02 -19.91
CA GLU A 333 5.59 22.27 -20.29
C GLU A 333 5.28 20.92 -20.95
N GLY A 334 3.99 20.52 -20.97
CA GLY A 334 3.51 19.29 -21.59
C GLY A 334 3.70 18.02 -20.74
N TYR A 335 2.81 17.04 -20.95
CA TYR A 335 2.74 15.85 -20.09
C TYR A 335 3.99 14.96 -20.14
N VAL A 336 4.63 14.80 -21.30
CA VAL A 336 5.77 13.89 -21.46
C VAL A 336 6.94 14.34 -20.59
N PHE A 337 7.23 15.65 -20.60
CA PHE A 337 8.31 16.20 -19.82
C PHE A 337 8.02 16.14 -18.32
N LEU A 338 6.82 16.54 -17.89
CA LEU A 338 6.45 16.46 -16.47
C LEU A 338 6.42 15.02 -15.94
N LYS A 339 5.99 14.06 -16.76
CA LYS A 339 6.08 12.63 -16.42
C LYS A 339 7.53 12.23 -16.17
N GLU A 340 8.46 12.55 -17.07
CA GLU A 340 9.89 12.22 -16.89
C GLU A 340 10.45 12.82 -15.60
N GLN A 341 10.08 14.06 -15.27
CA GLN A 341 10.50 14.71 -14.03
C GLN A 341 9.91 14.04 -12.79
N LEU A 342 8.63 13.67 -12.82
CA LEU A 342 7.98 12.95 -11.72
C LEU A 342 8.56 11.54 -11.53
N GLU A 343 8.85 10.81 -12.61
CA GLU A 343 9.49 9.49 -12.56
C GLU A 343 10.90 9.54 -11.97
N SER A 344 11.60 10.67 -12.12
CA SER A 344 12.96 10.84 -11.58
C SER A 344 13.05 10.79 -10.05
N VAL A 345 11.94 11.06 -9.35
CA VAL A 345 11.89 11.07 -7.88
C VAL A 345 11.33 9.78 -7.26
N TYR A 346 10.87 8.80 -8.06
CA TYR A 346 10.27 7.55 -7.56
C TYR A 346 11.17 6.78 -6.58
N SER A 347 12.46 6.62 -6.93
CA SER A 347 13.39 5.91 -6.06
C SER A 347 13.58 6.59 -4.70
N CYS A 348 13.43 7.92 -4.61
CA CYS A 348 13.47 8.62 -3.34
C CYS A 348 12.16 8.46 -2.55
N MET A 349 11.02 8.43 -3.24
CA MET A 349 9.71 8.16 -2.64
C MET A 349 9.50 6.69 -2.22
N GLY A 350 10.46 5.80 -2.48
CA GLY A 350 10.37 4.39 -2.11
C GLY A 350 9.49 3.54 -3.04
N ILE A 351 9.12 4.06 -4.22
CA ILE A 351 8.28 3.36 -5.20
C ILE A 351 9.07 3.05 -6.49
N SER A 352 8.64 2.02 -7.23
CA SER A 352 9.25 1.60 -8.50
C SER A 352 8.38 1.95 -9.72
N CYS A 353 9.00 1.92 -10.91
CA CYS A 353 8.26 2.08 -12.16
C CYS A 353 7.20 0.98 -12.34
N SER A 354 7.49 -0.25 -11.90
CA SER A 354 6.55 -1.37 -12.00
C SER A 354 5.33 -1.21 -11.09
N GLN A 355 5.49 -0.58 -9.93
CA GLN A 355 4.37 -0.31 -9.02
C GLN A 355 3.46 0.78 -9.56
N VAL A 356 4.03 1.81 -10.21
CA VAL A 356 3.24 2.89 -10.81
C VAL A 356 2.59 2.45 -12.13
N GLY A 357 3.29 1.69 -12.96
CA GLY A 357 2.78 1.23 -14.26
C GLY A 357 2.77 2.33 -15.32
N GLY A 358 1.91 2.18 -16.32
CA GLY A 358 1.81 3.09 -17.47
C GLY A 358 0.37 3.32 -17.90
N LEU A 359 0.02 4.53 -18.32
CA LEU A 359 -1.37 4.90 -18.60
C LEU A 359 -1.88 4.20 -19.88
N VAL A 360 -2.87 3.30 -19.74
CA VAL A 360 -3.43 2.52 -20.84
C VAL A 360 -4.62 3.17 -21.54
N ILE A 361 -4.82 2.80 -22.81
CA ILE A 361 -5.94 3.24 -23.64
C ILE A 361 -7.13 2.29 -23.47
N GLY A 362 -8.17 2.77 -22.80
CA GLY A 362 -9.40 2.00 -22.56
C GLY A 362 -9.12 0.67 -21.85
N GLU A 363 -9.85 -0.38 -22.20
CA GLU A 363 -9.66 -1.73 -21.65
C GLU A 363 -8.58 -2.53 -22.42
N SER A 364 -7.45 -1.90 -22.75
CA SER A 364 -6.33 -2.53 -23.45
C SER A 364 -5.03 -2.44 -22.67
N THR A 365 -4.02 -3.22 -23.06
CA THR A 365 -2.65 -3.10 -22.53
C THR A 365 -1.76 -2.19 -23.39
N THR A 366 -2.37 -1.37 -24.26
CA THR A 366 -1.64 -0.38 -25.07
C THR A 366 -1.58 0.94 -24.32
N TYR A 367 -0.38 1.50 -24.17
CA TYR A 367 -0.18 2.77 -23.50
C TYR A 367 -0.49 3.97 -24.41
N TYR A 368 -0.88 5.09 -23.81
CA TYR A 368 -0.80 6.39 -24.49
C TYR A 368 0.67 6.68 -24.85
N ASP A 369 0.89 7.44 -25.92
CA ASP A 369 2.23 7.83 -26.36
C ASP A 369 2.98 8.51 -25.20
N GLY A 370 4.21 8.11 -24.92
CA GLY A 370 5.02 8.64 -23.81
C GLY A 370 4.59 8.22 -22.40
N PHE A 371 3.56 7.38 -22.26
CA PHE A 371 3.06 6.88 -20.97
C PHE A 371 3.43 5.41 -20.70
N GLU A 372 4.34 4.83 -21.46
CA GLU A 372 4.93 3.55 -21.09
C GLU A 372 5.54 3.63 -19.68
N PRO A 373 5.49 2.54 -18.90
CA PRO A 373 6.18 2.48 -17.61
C PRO A 373 7.65 2.86 -17.80
N CYS A 374 8.19 3.69 -16.90
CA CYS A 374 9.62 3.93 -16.93
C CYS A 374 10.41 2.62 -16.81
N GLY A 375 11.59 2.58 -17.43
CA GLY A 375 12.52 1.51 -17.13
C GLY A 375 13.08 1.77 -15.74
N ASP A 376 12.90 0.85 -14.79
CA ASP A 376 13.73 0.87 -13.59
C ASP A 376 15.17 0.84 -14.10
N SER A 377 15.88 1.96 -13.95
CA SER A 377 17.27 2.03 -14.34
C SER A 377 18.04 1.21 -13.32
N ASP A 378 18.05 -0.11 -13.55
CA ASP A 378 19.02 -1.03 -13.00
C ASP A 378 20.37 -0.33 -13.13
N SER A 379 20.90 0.10 -11.99
CA SER A 379 22.26 0.61 -11.89
C SER A 379 23.20 -0.39 -12.57
N GLY A 380 23.54 -0.04 -13.81
CA GLY A 380 24.30 -0.79 -14.81
C GLY A 380 24.67 -2.24 -14.51
N LEU A 381 23.90 -3.19 -15.04
CA LEU A 381 24.47 -4.39 -15.65
C LEU A 381 23.94 -4.58 -17.07
N SER A 382 24.65 -3.92 -17.98
CA SER A 382 24.76 -4.16 -19.41
C SER A 382 24.33 -5.56 -19.88
N GLN A 383 23.65 -5.60 -21.03
CA GLN A 383 23.23 -6.74 -21.84
C GLN A 383 24.31 -7.80 -22.14
N ILE A 384 24.84 -8.46 -21.11
CA ILE A 384 25.77 -9.60 -21.19
C ILE A 384 25.29 -10.77 -20.31
N ALA A 385 24.30 -10.56 -19.43
CA ALA A 385 23.82 -11.59 -18.50
C ALA A 385 23.09 -12.78 -19.14
N LEU A 386 22.59 -12.67 -20.38
CA LEU A 386 22.00 -13.84 -21.09
C LEU A 386 23.05 -14.85 -21.58
N GLY A 387 24.34 -14.49 -21.66
CA GLY A 387 25.41 -15.38 -22.12
C GLY A 387 26.00 -16.30 -21.04
N PHE A 388 25.88 -15.94 -19.76
CA PHE A 388 26.54 -16.66 -18.67
C PHE A 388 25.65 -17.68 -17.95
N ILE A 389 24.33 -17.51 -17.98
CA ILE A 389 23.39 -18.47 -17.36
C ILE A 389 23.37 -19.81 -18.12
N ILE A 390 23.55 -19.80 -19.44
CA ILE A 390 23.61 -21.02 -20.26
C ILE A 390 24.89 -21.82 -19.98
N ALA A 391 26.00 -21.15 -19.64
CA ALA A 391 27.26 -21.83 -19.31
C ALA A 391 27.24 -22.47 -17.92
N ALA A 392 26.63 -21.83 -16.91
CA ALA A 392 26.52 -22.39 -15.56
C ALA A 392 25.55 -23.59 -15.52
N GLY A 393 24.41 -23.52 -16.23
CA GLY A 393 23.46 -24.63 -16.33
C GLY A 393 24.05 -25.89 -16.98
N ALA A 394 24.89 -25.72 -18.02
CA ALA A 394 25.56 -26.85 -18.68
C ALA A 394 26.61 -27.52 -17.77
N VAL A 395 27.30 -26.77 -16.91
CA VAL A 395 28.29 -27.31 -15.97
C VAL A 395 27.62 -28.10 -14.83
N VAL A 396 26.49 -27.62 -14.31
CA VAL A 396 25.72 -28.33 -13.25
C VAL A 396 25.14 -29.65 -13.78
N LEU A 397 24.61 -29.66 -15.02
CA LEU A 397 24.13 -30.88 -15.67
C LEU A 397 25.26 -31.89 -15.93
N ALA A 398 26.44 -31.43 -16.36
CA ALA A 398 27.60 -32.30 -16.60
C ALA A 398 28.16 -32.91 -15.30
N VAL A 399 28.22 -32.13 -14.21
CA VAL A 399 28.66 -32.62 -12.89
C VAL A 399 27.63 -33.59 -12.30
N GLY A 400 26.33 -33.30 -12.43
CA GLY A 400 25.24 -34.19 -12.01
C GLY A 400 25.27 -35.54 -12.73
N LEU A 401 25.43 -35.53 -14.06
CA LEU A 401 25.57 -36.76 -14.86
C LEU A 401 26.85 -37.53 -14.52
N GLY A 402 27.97 -36.84 -14.26
CA GLY A 402 29.22 -37.45 -13.82
C GLY A 402 29.11 -38.16 -12.47
N CYS A 403 28.46 -37.52 -11.50
CA CYS A 403 28.18 -38.10 -10.18
C CYS A 403 27.23 -39.30 -10.26
N PHE A 404 26.19 -39.22 -11.09
CA PHE A 404 25.27 -40.33 -11.33
C PHE A 404 25.97 -41.54 -11.98
N TYR A 405 26.80 -41.29 -13.00
CA TYR A 405 27.54 -42.35 -13.69
C TYR A 405 28.55 -43.03 -12.75
N ARG A 406 29.24 -42.26 -11.90
CA ARG A 406 30.19 -42.79 -10.92
C ARG A 406 29.51 -43.61 -9.83
N SER A 407 28.33 -43.18 -9.36
CA SER A 407 27.50 -43.93 -8.41
C SER A 407 27.05 -45.27 -9.00
N ARG A 408 26.60 -45.29 -10.26
CA ARG A 408 26.21 -46.52 -10.95
C ARG A 408 27.38 -47.49 -11.13
N LYS A 409 28.55 -47.00 -11.55
CA LYS A 409 29.75 -47.83 -11.70
C LYS A 409 30.24 -48.39 -10.36
N ASN A 410 30.11 -47.64 -9.28
CA ASN A 410 30.40 -48.13 -7.93
C ASN A 410 29.40 -49.20 -7.48
N LYS A 411 28.10 -49.04 -7.77
CA LYS A 411 27.11 -50.09 -7.50
C LYS A 411 27.38 -51.37 -8.29
N GLU A 412 27.78 -51.27 -9.55
CA GLU A 412 28.15 -52.46 -10.35
C GLU A 412 29.44 -53.12 -9.84
N LYS A 413 30.45 -52.35 -9.42
CA LYS A 413 31.64 -52.89 -8.76
C LYS A 413 31.33 -53.58 -7.43
N MET A 414 30.44 -53.00 -6.62
CA MET A 414 30.00 -53.63 -5.37
C MET A 414 29.23 -54.91 -5.63
N LYS A 415 28.37 -54.93 -6.66
CA LYS A 415 27.65 -56.15 -7.06
C LYS A 415 28.60 -57.25 -7.54
N ALA A 416 29.61 -56.90 -8.35
CA ALA A 416 30.64 -57.84 -8.80
C ALA A 416 31.53 -58.35 -7.66
N ALA A 417 31.86 -57.50 -6.67
CA ALA A 417 32.59 -57.93 -5.47
C ALA A 417 31.76 -58.90 -4.62
N MET A 418 30.46 -58.61 -4.46
CA MET A 418 29.52 -59.45 -3.69
C MET A 418 29.26 -60.81 -4.35
N GLU A 419 29.29 -60.88 -5.69
CA GLU A 419 29.21 -62.15 -6.44
C GLU A 419 30.53 -62.96 -6.38
N SER A 420 31.68 -62.31 -6.14
CA SER A 420 32.97 -63.01 -5.96
C SER A 420 33.15 -63.63 -4.57
N ASP A 421 32.54 -63.05 -3.53
CA ASP A 421 32.59 -63.58 -2.16
C ASP A 421 31.67 -64.80 -1.95
N LEU A 422 30.66 -65.00 -2.82
CA LEU A 422 29.77 -66.16 -2.81
C LEU A 422 30.29 -67.37 -3.61
N GLY A 423 31.40 -67.22 -4.34
CA GLY A 423 32.04 -68.30 -5.12
C GLY A 423 33.13 -69.10 -4.39
N GLY A 424 33.45 -68.74 -3.13
CA GLY A 424 34.62 -69.25 -2.39
C GLY A 424 34.38 -70.44 -1.44
N PHE A 425 33.15 -70.95 -1.30
CA PHE A 425 32.86 -72.11 -0.43
C PHE A 425 32.74 -73.41 -1.25
N GLY A 426 33.84 -73.77 -1.90
CA GLY A 426 34.00 -75.02 -2.64
C GLY A 426 35.26 -75.76 -2.20
N ALA A 427 35.06 -76.85 -1.44
CA ALA A 427 35.95 -78.00 -1.28
C ALA A 427 37.33 -77.80 -0.63
N SER A 428 37.50 -78.35 0.57
CA SER A 428 38.76 -79.01 0.95
C SER A 428 38.48 -80.37 1.59
N LYS A 429 39.24 -81.35 1.09
CA LYS A 429 39.20 -82.78 1.37
C LYS A 429 40.01 -83.15 2.64
N SER A 430 39.47 -84.15 3.34
CA SER A 430 40.14 -85.40 3.76
C SER A 430 41.26 -85.46 4.83
N VAL A 431 41.08 -86.48 5.67
CA VAL A 431 42.03 -87.44 6.29
C VAL A 431 42.36 -87.24 7.77
N GLY A 432 42.10 -88.31 8.55
CA GLY A 432 42.68 -88.54 9.88
C GLY A 432 42.07 -89.76 10.58
N THR A 433 42.62 -90.94 10.28
CA THR A 433 42.25 -92.28 10.78
C THR A 433 42.74 -92.54 12.21
N LEU A 434 41.87 -93.00 13.11
CA LEU A 434 41.96 -94.25 13.90
C LEU A 434 40.80 -94.34 14.91
#